data_AF-A0A7Y5G433-F1
#
_entry.id   AF-A0A7Y5G433-F1
#
_cell.length_a   1.000
_cell.length_b   1.000
_cell.length_c   1.000
_cell.angle_alpha   90.00
_cell.angle_beta   90.00
_cell.angle_gamma   90.00
#
_symmetry.space_group_name_H-M   'P 1'
#
loop_
_entity.id
_entity.type
_entity.pdbx_description
1 polymer ?
#
loop_
_entity_poly.entity_id
_entity_poly.type
_entity_poly.pdbx_seq_one_letter_code
_entity_poly.pdbx_strand_id
1 'polypeptide(L)' 'IDLVYNPYETKFLREAKQAGAKTVPGLPMLIYQGVAALELWSKQKLAIAEVYNLLERKLRATLQSRK' A
#
# COMPACT_ATOMS: atom_id res chain seq x y z
N ILE A 1 2.77 4.00 -11.79
CA ILE A 1 2.81 3.25 -10.51
C ILE A 1 4.18 3.43 -9.89
N ASP A 2 4.27 3.45 -8.57
CA ASP A 2 5.54 3.45 -7.82
C ASP A 2 5.42 2.45 -6.67
N LEU A 3 6.47 1.66 -6.42
CA LEU A 3 6.51 0.64 -5.37
C LEU A 3 6.94 1.21 -4.02
N VAL A 4 7.54 2.39 -4.02
CA VAL A 4 7.89 3.08 -2.80
C VAL A 4 6.62 3.49 -2.06
N TYR A 5 6.56 3.14 -0.77
CA TYR A 5 5.42 3.40 0.12
C TYR A 5 5.72 4.41 1.23
N ASN A 6 6.98 4.80 1.41
CA ASN A 6 7.40 5.86 2.32
C ASN A 6 8.43 6.78 1.64
N PRO A 7 8.11 8.05 1.35
CA PRO A 7 6.84 8.74 1.60
C PRO A 7 5.66 8.13 0.80
N TYR A 8 4.42 8.34 1.28
CA TYR A 8 3.22 7.80 0.63
C TYR A 8 3.04 8.31 -0.82
N GLU A 9 3.41 9.57 -1.07
CA GLU A 9 3.46 10.15 -2.41
C GLU A 9 4.91 10.54 -2.73
N THR A 10 5.55 9.79 -3.62
CA THR A 10 6.91 10.10 -4.09
C THR A 10 6.91 11.30 -5.03
N LYS A 11 8.10 11.85 -5.29
CA LYS A 11 8.27 12.91 -6.29
C LYS A 11 7.73 12.47 -7.66
N PHE A 12 8.04 11.24 -8.07
CA PHE A 12 7.56 10.65 -9.32
C PHE A 12 6.02 10.60 -9.40
N LEU A 13 5.37 10.11 -8.35
CA LEU A 13 3.90 10.07 -8.32
C LEU A 13 3.28 11.47 -8.35
N ARG A 14 3.89 12.45 -7.67
CA ARG A 14 3.39 13.82 -7.65
C ARG A 14 3.45 14.47 -9.02
N GLU A 15 4.58 14.34 -9.71
CA GLU A 15 4.77 14.87 -11.06
C GLU A 15 3.86 14.18 -12.07
N ALA A 16 3.72 12.86 -11.98
CA ALA A 16 2.78 12.11 -12.81
C ALA A 16 1.33 12.57 -12.60
N LYS A 17 0.92 12.79 -11.35
CA LYS A 17 -0.42 13.30 -11.01
C LYS A 17 -0.63 14.73 -11.55
N GLN A 18 0.38 15.60 -11.46
CA GLN A 18 0.34 16.95 -12.02
C GLN A 18 0.23 16.94 -13.55
N ALA A 19 0.81 15.96 -14.22
CA ALA A 19 0.67 15.74 -15.66
C ALA A 19 -0.68 15.09 -16.06
N GLY A 20 -1.61 14.91 -15.11
CA GLY A 20 -2.93 14.30 -15.36
C GLY A 20 -2.93 12.76 -15.41
N ALA A 21 -1.82 12.11 -15.06
CA ALA A 21 -1.75 10.66 -15.03
C ALA A 21 -2.48 10.08 -13.81
N LYS A 22 -3.08 8.90 -13.98
CA LYS A 22 -3.57 8.09 -12.86
C LYS A 22 -2.37 7.48 -12.14
N THR A 23 -2.29 7.69 -10.83
CA THR A 23 -1.18 7.21 -10.00
C THR A 23 -1.63 6.14 -9.02
N VAL A 24 -0.73 5.19 -8.78
CA VAL A 24 -0.92 4.10 -7.80
C VAL A 24 0.32 4.08 -6.90
N PRO A 25 0.16 4.32 -5.59
CA PRO A 25 1.26 4.31 -4.63
C PRO A 25 1.65 2.88 -4.22
N GLY A 26 2.80 2.73 -3.55
CA GLY A 26 3.35 1.41 -3.23
C GLY A 26 2.70 0.70 -2.05
N LEU A 27 2.01 1.44 -1.15
CA LEU A 27 1.43 0.86 0.05
C LEU A 27 0.39 -0.25 -0.23
N PRO A 28 -0.54 -0.09 -1.21
CA PRO A 28 -1.39 -1.20 -1.63
C PRO A 28 -0.61 -2.46 -1.98
N MET A 29 0.47 -2.35 -2.74
CA MET A 29 1.26 -3.50 -3.15
C MET A 29 1.87 -4.22 -1.95
N LEU A 30 2.39 -3.48 -0.95
CA LEU A 30 2.88 -4.05 0.31
C LEU A 30 1.81 -4.87 1.04
N ILE A 31 0.56 -4.41 1.04
CA ILE A 31 -0.55 -5.12 1.69
C ILE A 31 -0.94 -6.36 0.89
N TYR A 32 -1.20 -6.22 -0.42
CA TYR A 32 -1.66 -7.32 -1.26
C TYR A 32 -0.66 -8.47 -1.30
N GLN A 33 0.65 -8.18 -1.41
CA GLN A 33 1.67 -9.23 -1.41
C GLN A 33 1.72 -9.99 -0.07
N GLY A 34 1.54 -9.29 1.05
CA GLY A 34 1.57 -9.90 2.38
C GLY A 34 0.36 -10.78 2.62
N VAL A 35 -0.82 -10.34 2.17
CA VAL A 35 -2.03 -11.17 2.20
C VAL A 35 -1.87 -12.38 1.30
N ALA A 36 -1.36 -12.23 0.07
CA ALA A 36 -1.13 -13.35 -0.82
C ALA A 36 -0.17 -14.40 -0.21
N ALA A 37 0.94 -13.95 0.39
CA ALA A 37 1.86 -14.85 1.09
C ALA A 37 1.19 -15.57 2.27
N LEU A 38 0.38 -14.85 3.06
CA LEU A 38 -0.34 -15.43 4.19
C LEU A 38 -1.40 -16.44 3.74
N GLU A 39 -2.15 -16.17 2.68
CA GLU A 39 -3.11 -17.13 2.11
C GLU A 39 -2.40 -18.40 1.61
N LEU A 40 -1.23 -18.25 0.98
CA LEU A 40 -0.45 -19.37 0.46
C LEU A 40 0.06 -20.29 1.57
N TRP A 41 0.51 -19.71 2.70
CA TRP A 41 1.03 -20.45 3.84
C TRP A 41 -0.07 -21.02 4.73
N SER A 42 -1.12 -20.24 5.02
CA SER A 42 -2.23 -20.67 5.88
C SER A 42 -3.21 -21.60 5.19
N LYS A 43 -3.23 -21.62 3.84
CA LYS A 43 -4.27 -22.25 3.01
C LYS A 43 -5.67 -21.71 3.28
N GLN A 44 -5.78 -20.55 3.94
CA GLN A 44 -7.04 -19.88 4.22
C GLN A 44 -7.20 -18.65 3.32
N LYS A 45 -8.43 -18.38 2.91
CA LYS A 45 -8.78 -17.15 2.19
C LYS A 45 -9.11 -16.04 3.16
N LEU A 46 -8.56 -14.86 2.90
CA LEU A 46 -8.74 -13.67 3.73
C LEU A 46 -9.72 -12.71 3.05
N ALA A 47 -10.56 -12.06 3.84
CA ALA A 47 -11.40 -10.96 3.39
C ALA A 47 -10.52 -9.73 3.10
N ILE A 48 -9.97 -9.67 1.89
CA ILE A 48 -8.94 -8.69 1.51
C ILE A 48 -9.37 -7.24 1.77
N ALA A 49 -10.64 -6.90 1.59
CA ALA A 49 -11.15 -5.55 1.82
C ALA A 49 -11.03 -5.12 3.29
N GLU A 50 -11.35 -6.00 4.24
CA GLU A 50 -11.27 -5.71 5.68
C GLU A 50 -9.81 -5.59 6.13
N VAL A 51 -8.98 -6.55 5.70
CA VAL A 51 -7.54 -6.58 5.99
C VAL A 51 -6.87 -5.33 5.42
N TYR A 52 -7.21 -4.95 4.20
CA TYR A 52 -6.66 -3.77 3.54
C TYR A 52 -6.98 -2.49 4.32
N ASN A 53 -8.26 -2.26 4.66
CA ASN A 53 -8.68 -1.06 5.39
C ASN A 53 -8.02 -0.96 6.78
N LEU A 54 -7.87 -2.09 7.47
CA LEU A 54 -7.20 -2.15 8.76
C LEU A 54 -5.70 -1.82 8.63
N LEU A 55 -5.00 -2.50 7.73
CA LEU A 55 -3.56 -2.37 7.57
C LEU A 55 -3.17 -1.02 6.98
N GLU A 56 -3.93 -0.50 6.01
CA GLU A 56 -3.68 0.82 5.43
C GLU A 56 -3.71 1.90 6.51
N ARG A 57 -4.74 1.93 7.36
CA ARG A 57 -4.85 2.92 8.46
C ARG A 57 -3.67 2.81 9.42
N LYS A 58 -3.33 1.60 9.86
CA LYS A 58 -2.27 1.36 10.85
C LYS A 58 -0.87 1.70 10.30
N LEU A 59 -0.59 1.28 9.07
CA LEU A 59 0.70 1.52 8.41
C LEU A 59 0.89 3.00 8.11
N ARG A 60 -0.16 3.72 7.65
CA ARG A 60 -0.09 5.17 7.45
C ARG A 60 0.25 5.92 8.75
N ALA A 61 -0.45 5.60 9.85
CA ALA A 61 -0.17 6.23 11.15
C ALA A 61 1.28 5.94 11.62
N THR A 62 1.73 4.70 11.46
CA THR A 62 3.08 4.27 11.86
C THR A 62 4.18 4.93 11.02
N LEU A 63 3.97 5.07 9.71
CA LEU A 63 4.94 5.70 8.81
C LEU A 63 5.01 7.22 9.02
N GLN A 64 3.91 7.84 9.45
CA GLN A 64 3.89 9.26 9.82
C GLN A 64 4.59 9.53 11.16
N SER A 65 4.51 8.61 12.11
CA SER A 65 5.16 8.74 13.42
C SER A 65 6.67 8.42 13.42
N ARG A 66 7.22 7.91 12.31
CA ARG A 66 8.65 7.59 12.15
C ARG A 66 9.46 8.71 11.46
N LYS A 67 8.90 9.91 11.38
CA LYS A 67 9.54 11.11 10.85
C LYS A 67 10.13 12.00 11.95
#